data_AF-A0A962TYI3-F1
#
_entry.id   AF-A0A962TYI3-F1
#
_cell.length_a   1.000
_cell.length_b   1.000
_cell.length_c   1.000
_cell.angle_alpha   90.00
_cell.angle_beta   90.00
_cell.angle_gamma   90.00
#
_symmetry.space_group_name_H-M   'P 1'
#
loop_
_entity.id
_entity.type
_entity.pdbx_description
1 polymer ?
#
loop_
_entity_poly.entity_id
_entity_poly.type
_entity_poly.pdbx_seq_one_letter_code
_entity_poly.pdbx_strand_id
1 'polypeptide(L)' 'PSGLPITRVRLQGSYARGIGAGPGGTGKPDQTLVAALLQTHKGLVTIQLHGDTVLVDTLEAGFDAMLDAIKPLDGD' A
#
# COMPACT_ATOMS: atom_id res chain seq x y z
N PRO A 1 4.54 17.47 -1.65
CA PRO A 1 3.18 16.89 -1.77
C PRO A 1 2.77 16.72 -3.24
N SER A 2 2.26 15.54 -3.59
CA SER A 2 1.83 15.12 -4.94
C SER A 2 0.63 15.91 -5.50
N GLY A 3 -0.15 16.55 -4.62
CA GLY A 3 -1.43 17.19 -4.97
C GLY A 3 -2.58 16.21 -5.21
N LEU A 4 -2.30 14.90 -5.19
CA LEU A 4 -3.31 13.85 -5.33
C LEU A 4 -3.91 13.50 -3.97
N PRO A 5 -5.24 13.34 -3.83
CA PRO A 5 -5.82 12.79 -2.61
C PRO A 5 -5.35 11.35 -2.38
N ILE A 6 -4.75 11.10 -1.21
CA ILE A 6 -4.28 9.79 -0.79
C ILE A 6 -5.04 9.37 0.46
N THR A 7 -5.74 8.23 0.39
CA THR A 7 -6.29 7.56 1.57
C THR A 7 -5.38 6.39 1.95
N ARG A 8 -4.94 6.32 3.21
CA ARG A 8 -4.14 5.23 3.73
C ARG A 8 -4.93 4.38 4.72
N VAL A 9 -4.79 3.06 4.59
CA VAL A 9 -5.36 2.09 5.53
C VAL A 9 -4.25 1.12 5.94
N ARG A 10 -4.14 0.88 7.24
CA ARG A 10 -3.23 -0.11 7.82
C ARG A 10 -4.04 -1.23 8.45
N LEU A 11 -3.71 -2.46 8.09
CA LEU A 11 -4.35 -3.67 8.57
C LEU A 11 -3.27 -4.61 9.12
N GLN A 12 -3.44 -5.05 10.36
CA GLN A 12 -2.54 -5.98 11.02
C GLN A 12 -3.30 -7.26 11.38
N GLY A 13 -2.69 -8.41 11.18
CA GLY A 13 -3.35 -9.68 11.44
C GLY A 13 -2.60 -10.86 10.83
N SER A 14 -3.34 -11.96 10.65
CA SER A 14 -2.82 -13.14 9.99
C SER A 14 -3.13 -13.09 8.49
N TYR A 15 -2.12 -12.93 7.64
CA TYR A 15 -2.30 -12.79 6.18
C TYR A 15 -1.53 -13.86 5.40
N ALA A 16 -2.15 -14.42 4.37
CA ALA A 16 -1.51 -15.28 3.39
C ALA A 16 -1.12 -14.47 2.14
N ARG A 17 -0.05 -14.88 1.42
CA ARG A 17 0.27 -14.29 0.11
C ARG A 17 -0.86 -14.63 -0.86
N GLY A 18 -1.79 -13.71 -1.04
CA GLY A 18 -3.01 -13.90 -1.82
C GLY A 18 -3.97 -12.72 -1.70
N ILE A 19 -3.45 -11.49 -1.67
CA ILE A 19 -4.30 -10.30 -1.76
C ILE A 19 -4.88 -10.28 -3.18
N GLY A 20 -6.13 -10.74 -3.33
CA GLY A 20 -6.95 -10.56 -4.53
C GLY A 20 -6.91 -11.67 -5.60
N ALA A 21 -5.80 -12.39 -5.80
CA ALA A 21 -5.75 -13.57 -6.68
C ALA A 21 -4.48 -14.40 -6.44
N GLY A 22 -4.62 -15.60 -5.88
CA GLY A 22 -3.52 -16.55 -5.68
C GLY A 22 -3.95 -17.73 -4.79
N PRO A 23 -3.25 -18.88 -4.82
CA PRO A 23 -3.60 -20.01 -3.96
C PRO A 23 -3.62 -19.57 -2.50
N GLY A 24 -4.76 -19.73 -1.82
CA GLY A 24 -4.89 -19.41 -0.41
C GLY A 24 -3.97 -20.29 0.43
N GLY A 25 -2.84 -19.75 0.86
CA GLY A 25 -1.98 -20.38 1.87
C GLY A 25 -2.52 -20.16 3.28
N THR A 26 -1.98 -20.88 4.26
CA THR A 26 -2.22 -20.58 5.68
C THR A 26 -1.72 -19.16 5.98
N GLY A 27 -2.55 -18.35 6.64
CA GLY A 27 -2.16 -17.00 7.06
C GLY A 27 -0.95 -17.06 7.98
N LYS A 28 0.07 -16.25 7.68
CA LYS A 28 1.20 -16.06 8.61
C LYS A 28 0.76 -15.07 9.68
N PRO A 29 1.06 -15.30 10.96
CA PRO A 29 0.82 -14.32 12.01
C PRO A 29 1.71 -13.08 11.84
N ASP A 30 1.39 -12.03 12.60
CA ASP A 30 2.17 -10.79 12.71
C ASP A 30 2.49 -10.14 11.36
N GLN A 31 1.54 -10.22 10.42
CA GLN A 31 1.63 -9.57 9.13
C GLN A 31 0.93 -8.23 9.17
N THR A 32 1.50 -7.25 8.47
CA THR A 32 0.89 -5.96 8.22
C THR A 32 0.70 -5.74 6.72
N LEU A 33 -0.43 -5.16 6.34
CA LEU A 33 -0.72 -4.58 5.03
C LEU A 33 -1.01 -3.09 5.22
N VAL A 34 -0.26 -2.25 4.52
CA VAL A 34 -0.56 -0.84 4.32
C VAL A 34 -1.03 -0.69 2.88
N ALA A 35 -2.28 -0.26 2.69
CA ALA A 35 -2.85 0.07 1.39
C ALA A 35 -2.98 1.59 1.25
N ALA A 36 -2.44 2.14 0.17
CA ALA A 36 -2.62 3.52 -0.24
C ALA A 36 -3.50 3.56 -1.48
N LEU A 37 -4.58 4.35 -1.40
CA LEU A 37 -5.56 4.57 -2.45
C LEU A 37 -5.35 6.00 -2.98
N LEU A 38 -4.80 6.10 -4.20
CA LEU A 38 -4.51 7.37 -4.85
C LEU A 38 -5.59 7.64 -5.89
N GLN A 39 -6.34 8.72 -5.69
CA GLN A 39 -7.35 9.15 -6.64
C GLN A 39 -6.69 9.93 -7.77
N THR A 40 -6.80 9.43 -9.01
CA THR A 40 -6.34 10.12 -10.22
C THR A 40 -7.54 10.50 -11.10
N HIS A 41 -7.33 11.37 -12.08
CA HIS A 41 -8.34 11.73 -13.10
C HIS A 41 -8.76 10.52 -13.97
N LYS A 42 -7.89 9.52 -14.09
CA LYS A 42 -8.13 8.27 -14.85
C LYS A 42 -8.67 7.12 -13.98
N GLY A 43 -8.86 7.33 -12.67
CA GLY A 43 -9.37 6.33 -11.75
C GLY A 43 -8.49 6.13 -10.51
N LEU A 44 -8.72 5.02 -9.80
CA LEU A 44 -8.07 4.71 -8.53
C LEU A 44 -6.82 3.86 -8.74
N VAL A 45 -5.69 4.31 -8.20
CA VAL A 45 -4.47 3.50 -8.12
C VAL A 45 -4.32 2.97 -6.70
N THR A 46 -4.17 1.66 -6.54
CA THR A 46 -3.90 1.02 -5.24
C THR A 46 -2.45 0.60 -5.17
N ILE A 47 -1.73 1.07 -4.16
CA ILE A 47 -0.34 0.71 -3.88
C ILE A 47 -0.28 0.04 -2.51
N GLN A 48 0.45 -1.06 -2.41
CA GLN A 48 0.46 -1.89 -1.20
C GLN A 48 1.89 -2.11 -0.70
N LEU A 49 2.09 -1.90 0.60
CA LEU A 49 3.26 -2.37 1.35
C LEU A 49 2.78 -3.48 2.29
N HIS A 50 3.36 -4.68 2.17
CA HIS A 50 2.93 -5.81 2.99
C HIS A 50 4.10 -6.69 3.39
N GLY A 51 3.98 -7.34 4.54
CA GLY A 51 4.97 -8.29 5.04
C GLY A 51 4.91 -8.46 6.55
N ASP A 52 6.00 -8.97 7.10
CA ASP A 52 6.25 -9.00 8.54
C ASP A 52 6.11 -7.59 9.12
N THR A 53 5.42 -7.47 10.26
CA THR A 53 5.11 -6.18 10.87
C THR A 53 6.35 -5.36 11.18
N VAL A 54 7.44 -5.98 11.67
CA VAL A 54 8.68 -5.28 11.98
C VAL A 54 9.32 -4.71 10.71
N LEU A 55 9.28 -5.47 9.63
CA LEU A 55 9.77 -5.02 8.33
C LEU A 55 8.93 -3.86 7.79
N VAL A 56 7.59 -3.98 7.87
CA VAL A 56 6.68 -2.93 7.41
C VAL A 56 6.88 -1.64 8.19
N ASP A 57 7.01 -1.72 9.53
CA ASP A 57 7.29 -0.56 10.38
C ASP A 57 8.58 0.15 9.97
N THR A 58 9.62 -0.62 9.64
CA THR A 58 10.90 -0.06 9.20
C THR A 58 10.81 0.64 7.84
N LEU A 59 9.89 0.22 6.97
CA LEU A 59 9.73 0.73 5.61
C LEU A 59 8.66 1.82 5.49
N GLU A 60 7.82 2.03 6.50
CA GLU A 60 6.63 2.89 6.39
C GLU A 60 6.97 4.33 6.04
N ALA A 61 8.01 4.91 6.63
CA ALA A 61 8.45 6.27 6.30
C ALA A 61 8.94 6.40 4.84
N GLY A 62 9.63 5.39 4.33
CA GLY A 62 10.08 5.36 2.93
C GLY A 62 8.92 5.17 1.96
N PHE A 63 7.92 4.39 2.36
CA PHE A 63 6.69 4.22 1.61
C PHE A 63 5.91 5.54 1.52
N ASP A 64 5.79 6.28 2.62
CA ASP A 64 5.16 7.61 2.62
C ASP A 64 5.89 8.61 1.72
N ALA A 65 7.22 8.64 1.80
CA ALA A 65 8.03 9.49 0.93
C ALA A 65 7.84 9.12 -0.56
N MET A 66 7.72 7.83 -0.88
CA MET A 66 7.42 7.38 -2.24
C MET A 66 6.04 7.85 -2.70
N LEU A 67 5.00 7.71 -1.85
CA LEU A 67 3.65 8.15 -2.18
C LEU A 67 3.57 9.66 -2.44
N ASP A 68 4.26 10.45 -1.62
CA ASP A 68 4.33 11.92 -1.79
C ASP A 68 5.09 12.35 -3.04
N ALA A 69 6.00 11.50 -3.54
CA ALA A 69 6.77 11.75 -4.75
C ALA A 69 6.02 11.40 -6.04
N ILE A 70 4.91 10.65 -5.96
CA ILE A 70 4.09 10.33 -7.14
C ILE A 70 3.45 11.62 -7.66
N LYS A 71 3.69 11.94 -8.91
CA LYS A 71 3.07 13.09 -9.59
C LYS A 71 2.38 12.61 -10.86
N PRO A 72 1.24 13.21 -11.23
CA PRO A 72 0.78 13.12 -12.60
C PRO A 72 1.90 13.55 -13.55
N LEU A 73 2.08 12.83 -14.65
CA LEU A 73 2.84 13.38 -15.77
C LEU A 73 1.97 14.50 -16.34
N ASP A 74 2.49 15.72 -16.43
CA ASP A 74 1.76 16.88 -16.95
C ASP A 74 1.15 16.52 -18.32
N GLY A 75 -0.19 16.52 -18.41
CA GLY A 75 -0.93 16.04 -19.56
C GLY A 75 -2.32 15.52 -19.22
N ASP A 76 -3.17 16.39 -18.67
CA ASP A 76 -4.60 16.54 -18.95
C ASP A 76 -5.07 17.90 -18.42
#